data_AF-A0A7S1BJL9-F1
#
_entry.id   AF-A0A7S1BJL9-F1
#
_cell.length_a   1.000
_cell.length_b   1.000
_cell.length_c   1.000
_cell.angle_alpha   90.00
_cell.angle_beta   90.00
_cell.angle_gamma   90.00
#
_symmetry.space_group_name_H-M   'P 1'
#
loop_
_entity.id
_entity.type
_entity.pdbx_description
1 polymer ?
#
loop_
_entity_poly.entity_id
_entity_poly.type
_entity_poly.pdbx_seq_one_letter_code
_entity_poly.pdbx_strand_id
1 'polypeptide(L)'
;KVEDKIHSLSSYNQQLFSYSTTLLGSNDTQIPTSMPFALPSRITECTTPNCRGVHYQELWCMYPWMEPFYTNFEKTKGPDLHTWMTDHLYILVIPLVAYVLMIVVGKAFMKKRKAYNFRRSLAFWNLFLSLFSFAGLLRTLPLLLHNMGTMTSDEIFCGDAEIMFGSGSTGYWIFAFVFSKIPELLDTFFLVVHKKPIIFLHWYHHIT
;
A
#
# COMPACT_ATOMS: atom_id res chain seq x y z
N LYS A 1 3.18 16.56 20.70
CA LYS A 1 3.83 16.40 19.37
C LYS A 1 2.85 15.99 18.27
N VAL A 2 2.04 14.94 18.44
CA VAL A 2 0.97 14.56 17.48
C VAL A 2 -0.23 15.52 17.56
N GLU A 3 -0.69 15.87 18.76
CA GLU A 3 -1.76 16.88 18.95
C GLU A 3 -1.36 18.26 18.39
N ASP A 4 -0.12 18.70 18.61
CA ASP A 4 0.40 19.95 18.03
C ASP A 4 0.40 19.92 16.50
N LYS A 5 0.61 18.74 15.91
CA LYS A 5 0.64 18.50 14.46
C LYS A 5 -0.77 18.41 13.86
N ILE A 6 -1.73 17.88 14.62
CA ILE A 6 -3.17 17.96 14.30
C ILE A 6 -3.63 19.42 14.35
N HIS A 7 -3.18 20.18 15.35
CA HIS A 7 -3.45 21.61 15.44
C HIS A 7 -2.84 22.39 14.27
N SER A 8 -1.60 22.08 13.84
CA SER A 8 -0.99 22.75 12.68
C SER A 8 -1.69 22.41 11.36
N LEU A 9 -2.10 21.15 11.17
CA LEU A 9 -2.89 20.71 10.01
C LEU A 9 -4.29 21.35 10.02
N SER A 10 -4.93 21.44 11.19
CA SER A 10 -6.17 22.17 11.38
C SER A 10 -6.01 23.64 10.99
N SER A 11 -4.95 24.31 11.45
CA SER A 11 -4.68 25.72 11.12
C SER A 11 -4.37 25.95 9.64
N TYR A 12 -3.61 25.06 9.00
CA TYR A 12 -3.28 25.13 7.57
C TYR A 12 -4.52 24.92 6.68
N ASN A 13 -5.33 23.90 6.99
CA ASN A 13 -6.58 23.64 6.29
C ASN A 13 -7.63 24.73 6.54
N GLN A 14 -7.62 25.33 7.74
CA GLN A 14 -8.46 26.49 8.05
C GLN A 14 -8.00 27.73 7.28
N GLN A 15 -6.69 27.97 7.12
CA GLN A 15 -6.17 29.05 6.26
C GLN A 15 -6.54 28.83 4.78
N LEU A 16 -6.39 27.63 4.24
CA LEU A 16 -6.77 27.31 2.86
C LEU A 16 -8.28 27.40 2.63
N PHE A 17 -9.08 26.94 3.58
CA PHE A 17 -10.53 27.11 3.57
C PHE A 17 -10.89 28.60 3.56
N SER A 18 -10.26 29.38 4.45
CA SER A 18 -10.45 30.85 4.53
C SER A 18 -10.17 31.51 3.18
N TYR A 19 -9.01 31.23 2.58
CA TYR A 19 -8.61 31.74 1.26
C TYR A 19 -9.57 31.33 0.13
N SER A 20 -10.10 30.10 0.18
CA SER A 20 -11.06 29.62 -0.82
C SER A 20 -12.45 30.25 -0.65
N THR A 21 -12.87 30.55 0.59
CA THR A 21 -14.10 31.32 0.87
C THR A 21 -13.98 32.81 0.58
N THR A 22 -12.80 33.43 0.69
CA THR A 22 -12.62 34.84 0.27
C THR A 22 -12.64 35.01 -1.25
N LEU A 23 -12.32 33.96 -2.02
CA LEU A 23 -12.42 33.97 -3.48
C LEU A 23 -13.82 33.61 -4.01
N LEU A 24 -14.65 32.94 -3.21
CA LEU A 24 -16.04 32.61 -3.53
C LEU A 24 -16.98 33.43 -2.62
N GLY A 25 -17.24 34.66 -3.03
CA GLY A 25 -18.12 35.58 -2.32
C GLY A 25 -19.55 35.06 -2.17
N SER A 26 -20.07 35.21 -0.95
CA SER A 26 -21.48 35.29 -0.53
C SER A 26 -22.40 34.08 -0.74
N ASN A 27 -22.99 33.67 0.40
CA ASN A 27 -24.32 33.07 0.55
C ASN A 27 -24.68 31.89 -0.37
N ASP A 28 -24.47 30.67 0.11
CA ASP A 28 -25.59 29.75 0.38
C ASP A 28 -25.10 28.47 1.07
N THR A 29 -25.91 28.00 2.01
CA THR A 29 -25.79 26.76 2.78
C THR A 29 -25.96 25.52 1.90
N GLN A 30 -25.03 25.29 0.96
CA GLN A 30 -24.82 23.98 0.36
C GLN A 30 -23.33 23.67 0.36
N ILE A 31 -22.96 22.69 1.18
CA ILE A 31 -21.62 22.11 1.27
C ILE A 31 -21.28 21.54 -0.11
N PRO A 32 -20.34 22.12 -0.88
CA PRO A 32 -19.94 21.51 -2.15
C PRO A 32 -19.29 20.16 -1.86
N THR A 33 -19.86 19.10 -2.42
CA THR A 33 -19.40 17.70 -2.35
C THR A 33 -18.04 17.45 -3.00
N SER A 34 -17.39 18.50 -3.51
CA SER A 34 -16.15 18.49 -4.27
C SER A 34 -15.00 19.28 -3.61
N MET A 35 -15.06 19.57 -2.30
CA MET A 35 -13.94 20.26 -1.65
C MET A 35 -12.63 19.47 -1.83
N PRO A 36 -11.57 20.09 -2.39
CA PRO A 36 -10.25 19.46 -2.50
C PRO A 36 -9.56 19.31 -1.12
N PHE A 37 -10.12 19.97 -0.09
CA PHE A 37 -9.59 20.00 1.28
C PHE A 37 -10.59 19.44 2.29
N ALA A 38 -10.08 18.68 3.27
CA ALA A 38 -10.87 18.13 4.37
C ALA A 38 -11.22 19.24 5.39
N LEU A 39 -12.45 19.25 5.89
CA LEU A 39 -12.87 20.18 6.95
C LEU A 39 -12.10 19.90 8.25
N PRO A 40 -11.65 20.93 9.00
CA PRO A 40 -10.93 20.75 10.26
C PRO A 40 -11.66 19.88 11.30
N SER A 41 -12.99 20.02 11.40
CA SER A 41 -13.82 19.21 12.31
C SER A 41 -13.82 17.71 11.98
N ARG A 42 -13.67 17.39 10.70
CA ARG A 42 -13.65 16.01 10.21
C ARG A 42 -12.26 15.37 10.35
N ILE A 43 -11.18 16.15 10.31
CA ILE A 43 -9.82 15.65 10.52
C ILE A 43 -9.70 15.03 11.92
N THR A 44 -10.21 15.70 12.95
CA THR A 44 -10.15 15.22 14.34
C THR A 44 -10.99 13.97 14.56
N GLU A 45 -12.17 13.90 13.92
CA GLU A 45 -13.07 12.73 13.98
C GLU A 45 -12.48 11.50 13.25
N CYS A 46 -11.79 11.74 12.14
CA CYS A 46 -11.18 10.71 11.29
C CYS A 46 -9.77 10.30 11.72
N THR A 47 -9.24 10.91 12.78
CA THR A 47 -7.94 10.56 13.35
C THR A 47 -8.16 9.52 14.43
N THR A 48 -7.82 8.26 14.16
CA THR A 48 -7.97 7.19 15.14
C THR A 48 -6.63 6.61 15.57
N PRO A 49 -6.48 6.20 16.84
CA PRO A 49 -5.29 5.50 17.27
C PRO A 49 -5.30 4.06 16.74
N ASN A 50 -4.13 3.59 16.32
CA ASN A 50 -3.86 2.18 16.07
C ASN A 50 -3.58 1.43 17.39
N CYS A 51 -3.33 0.12 17.30
CA CYS A 51 -3.07 -0.75 18.47
C CYS A 51 -1.82 -0.36 19.26
N ARG A 52 -0.89 0.40 18.66
CA ARG A 52 0.33 0.93 19.30
C ARG A 52 0.16 2.36 19.83
N GLY A 53 -1.05 2.91 19.77
CA GLY A 53 -1.36 4.27 20.24
C GLY A 53 -0.91 5.37 19.28
N VAL A 54 -0.49 5.02 18.06
CA VAL A 54 -0.10 5.99 17.03
C VAL A 54 -1.37 6.44 16.30
N HIS A 55 -1.58 7.75 16.25
CA HIS A 55 -2.70 8.34 15.53
C HIS A 55 -2.41 8.43 14.04
N TYR A 56 -3.36 7.97 13.24
CA TYR A 56 -3.30 8.02 11.79
C TYR A 56 -4.63 8.50 11.22
N GLN A 57 -4.59 9.00 9.98
CA GLN A 57 -5.73 9.62 9.32
C GLN A 57 -6.22 8.74 8.18
N GLU A 58 -7.53 8.49 8.14
CA GLU A 58 -8.17 7.70 7.08
C GLU A 58 -8.73 8.60 5.97
N LEU A 59 -8.24 8.41 4.73
CA LEU A 59 -8.64 9.25 3.59
C LEU A 59 -10.14 9.16 3.27
N TRP A 60 -10.72 7.97 3.36
CA TRP A 60 -12.13 7.74 3.08
C TRP A 60 -13.05 8.47 4.06
N CYS A 61 -12.58 8.71 5.29
CA CYS A 61 -13.31 9.46 6.29
C CYS A 61 -13.16 10.97 6.07
N MET A 62 -11.97 11.44 5.65
CA MET A 62 -11.73 12.85 5.32
C MET A 62 -12.46 13.31 4.07
N TYR A 63 -12.55 12.45 3.06
CA TYR A 63 -13.13 12.74 1.74
C TYR A 63 -14.30 11.78 1.43
N PRO A 64 -15.56 12.20 1.67
CA PRO A 64 -16.74 11.34 1.47
C PRO A 64 -16.93 10.85 0.03
N TRP A 65 -16.43 11.60 -0.96
CA TRP A 65 -16.49 11.17 -2.36
C TRP A 65 -15.60 9.96 -2.63
N MET A 66 -14.56 9.74 -1.81
CA MET A 66 -13.71 8.57 -1.91
C MET A 66 -14.34 7.35 -1.24
N GLU A 67 -15.21 7.55 -0.25
CA GLU A 67 -15.87 6.50 0.52
C GLU A 67 -16.44 5.33 -0.31
N PRO A 68 -17.20 5.54 -1.41
CA PRO A 68 -17.74 4.44 -2.21
C PRO A 68 -16.68 3.58 -2.89
N PHE A 69 -15.46 4.09 -3.04
CA PHE A 69 -14.36 3.30 -3.58
C PHE A 69 -13.76 2.36 -2.53
N TYR A 70 -13.93 2.62 -1.23
CA TYR A 70 -13.38 1.77 -0.16
C TYR A 70 -14.35 0.66 0.24
N THR A 71 -13.82 -0.56 0.34
CA THR A 71 -14.61 -1.72 0.75
C THR A 71 -14.86 -1.72 2.26
N ASN A 72 -15.94 -2.36 2.71
CA ASN A 72 -16.23 -2.47 4.15
C ASN A 72 -15.11 -3.19 4.92
N PHE A 73 -14.40 -4.10 4.26
CA PHE A 73 -13.23 -4.77 4.83
C PHE A 73 -12.09 -3.79 5.10
N GLU A 74 -11.81 -2.88 4.17
CA GLU A 74 -10.79 -1.82 4.31
C GLU A 74 -11.14 -0.78 5.38
N LYS A 75 -12.43 -0.52 5.58
CA LYS A 75 -12.94 0.42 6.62
C LYS A 75 -12.89 -0.18 8.03
N THR A 76 -12.84 -1.50 8.13
CA THR A 76 -12.74 -2.16 9.43
C THR A 76 -11.31 -2.03 9.94
N LYS A 77 -11.12 -1.70 11.22
CA LYS A 77 -9.79 -1.76 11.83
C LYS A 77 -9.25 -3.19 11.72
N GLY A 78 -8.37 -3.41 10.76
CA GLY A 78 -7.71 -4.70 10.56
C GLY A 78 -6.89 -5.10 11.79
N PRO A 79 -6.57 -6.40 11.94
CA PRO A 79 -5.61 -6.82 12.96
C PRO A 79 -4.30 -6.05 12.77
N ASP A 80 -3.57 -5.75 13.84
CA ASP A 80 -2.28 -5.06 13.76
C ASP A 80 -1.31 -5.91 12.94
N LEU A 81 -1.24 -5.60 11.64
CA LEU A 81 -0.51 -6.38 10.64
C LEU A 81 0.98 -6.45 10.95
N HIS A 82 1.50 -5.44 11.64
CA HIS A 82 2.90 -5.41 12.06
C HIS A 82 3.17 -6.46 13.13
N THR A 83 2.36 -6.50 14.19
CA THR A 83 2.47 -7.52 15.26
C THR A 83 2.23 -8.92 14.71
N TRP A 84 1.22 -9.08 13.84
CA TRP A 84 0.93 -10.36 13.21
C TRP A 84 2.12 -10.85 12.37
N MET A 85 2.76 -9.97 11.60
CA MET A 85 3.94 -10.33 10.80
C MET A 85 5.14 -10.71 11.66
N THR A 86 5.35 -10.02 12.79
CA THR A 86 6.46 -10.33 13.70
C THR A 86 6.29 -11.72 14.32
N ASP A 87 5.07 -12.08 14.70
CA ASP A 87 4.76 -13.40 15.25
C ASP A 87 4.80 -14.52 14.19
N HIS A 88 4.56 -14.18 12.92
CA HIS A 88 4.44 -15.13 11.82
C HIS A 88 5.57 -15.01 10.78
N LEU A 89 6.79 -14.68 11.23
CA LEU A 89 7.96 -14.53 10.35
C LEU A 89 8.23 -15.76 9.48
N TYR A 90 7.85 -16.95 9.95
CA TYR A 90 7.97 -18.21 9.22
C TYR A 90 7.25 -18.19 7.86
N ILE A 91 6.21 -17.36 7.69
CA ILE A 91 5.46 -17.20 6.43
C ILE A 91 6.34 -16.63 5.32
N LEU A 92 7.38 -15.86 5.65
CA LEU A 92 8.35 -15.33 4.68
C LEU A 92 9.50 -16.32 4.44
N VAL A 93 9.95 -17.00 5.50
CA VAL A 93 11.10 -17.92 5.42
C VAL A 93 10.76 -19.20 4.66
N ILE A 94 9.56 -19.77 4.86
CA ILE A 94 9.18 -21.04 4.23
C ILE A 94 9.15 -20.93 2.69
N PRO A 95 8.50 -19.93 2.06
CA PRO A 95 8.52 -19.76 0.61
C PRO A 95 9.93 -19.51 0.06
N LEU A 96 10.80 -18.82 0.80
CA LEU A 96 12.18 -18.59 0.39
C LEU A 96 12.98 -19.89 0.33
N VAL A 97 12.88 -20.74 1.35
CA VAL A 97 13.51 -22.07 1.34
C VAL A 97 12.92 -22.93 0.23
N ALA A 98 11.59 -22.92 0.07
CA ALA A 98 10.90 -23.63 -1.00
C ALA A 98 11.37 -23.16 -2.40
N TYR A 99 11.62 -21.86 -2.59
CA TYR A 99 12.14 -21.29 -3.82
C TYR A 99 13.53 -21.83 -4.19
N VAL A 100 14.46 -21.84 -3.22
CA VAL A 100 15.81 -22.39 -3.45
C VAL A 100 15.74 -23.89 -3.77
N LEU A 101 14.95 -24.65 -3.02
CA LEU A 101 14.73 -26.09 -3.28
C LEU A 101 14.12 -26.32 -4.67
N MET A 102 13.13 -25.51 -5.05
CA MET A 102 12.48 -25.58 -6.36
C MET A 102 13.47 -25.34 -7.51
N ILE A 103 14.43 -24.43 -7.35
CA ILE A 103 15.46 -24.20 -8.38
C ILE A 103 16.36 -25.43 -8.53
N VAL A 104 16.83 -26.01 -7.43
CA VAL A 104 17.76 -27.16 -7.45
C VAL A 104 17.05 -28.41 -7.98
N VAL A 105 15.92 -28.76 -7.37
CA VAL A 105 15.11 -29.94 -7.73
C VAL A 105 14.51 -29.77 -9.11
N GLY A 106 13.96 -28.60 -9.43
CA GLY A 106 13.36 -28.30 -10.72
C GLY A 106 14.37 -28.38 -11.87
N LYS A 107 15.60 -27.85 -11.69
CA LYS A 107 16.66 -28.02 -12.69
C LYS A 107 17.07 -29.49 -12.88
N ALA A 108 17.23 -30.24 -11.79
CA ALA A 108 17.57 -31.66 -11.85
C ALA A 108 16.48 -32.49 -12.56
N PHE A 109 15.21 -32.21 -12.25
CA PHE A 109 14.05 -32.87 -12.84
C PHE A 109 13.90 -32.55 -14.34
N MET A 110 14.07 -31.27 -14.71
CA MET A 110 13.96 -30.81 -16.10
C MET A 110 15.13 -31.27 -16.98
N LYS A 111 16.25 -31.73 -16.41
CA LYS A 111 17.39 -32.28 -17.19
C LYS A 111 16.96 -33.46 -18.08
N LYS A 112 16.02 -34.28 -17.61
CA LYS A 112 15.55 -35.50 -18.31
C LYS A 112 14.30 -35.29 -19.19
N ARG A 113 13.69 -34.09 -19.20
CA ARG A 113 12.43 -33.80 -19.91
C ARG A 113 12.60 -32.75 -21.00
N LYS A 114 11.68 -32.66 -21.96
CA LYS A 114 11.63 -31.56 -22.96
C LYS A 114 11.11 -30.27 -22.30
N ALA A 115 11.49 -29.11 -22.83
CA ALA A 115 11.00 -27.83 -22.34
C ALA A 115 9.49 -27.69 -22.60
N TYR A 116 8.74 -27.21 -21.62
CA TYR A 116 7.32 -26.93 -21.80
C TYR A 116 7.13 -25.48 -22.25
N ASN A 117 6.13 -25.24 -23.10
CA ASN A 117 5.79 -23.91 -23.60
C ASN A 117 4.48 -23.39 -22.98
N PHE A 118 4.54 -22.89 -21.75
CA PHE A 118 3.43 -22.25 -21.03
C PHE A 118 3.37 -20.73 -21.22
N ARG A 119 3.60 -20.25 -22.45
CA ARG A 119 3.67 -18.81 -22.75
C ARG A 119 2.37 -18.06 -22.40
N ARG A 120 1.21 -18.70 -22.57
CA ARG A 120 -0.09 -18.10 -22.21
C ARG A 120 -0.28 -17.99 -20.70
N SER A 121 0.10 -19.01 -19.94
CA SER A 121 0.05 -18.99 -18.48
C SER A 121 0.97 -17.91 -17.91
N LEU A 122 2.18 -17.77 -18.45
CA LEU A 122 3.10 -16.70 -18.08
C LEU A 122 2.52 -15.30 -18.38
N ALA A 123 1.89 -15.13 -19.54
CA ALA A 123 1.26 -13.86 -19.90
C ALA A 123 0.09 -13.51 -18.95
N PHE A 124 -0.75 -14.49 -18.60
CA PHE A 124 -1.83 -14.31 -17.63
C PHE A 124 -1.29 -13.99 -16.23
N TRP A 125 -0.21 -14.65 -15.82
CA TRP A 125 0.44 -14.41 -14.55
C TRP A 125 1.00 -12.99 -14.43
N ASN A 126 1.74 -12.54 -15.45
CA ASN A 126 2.24 -11.17 -15.52
C ASN A 126 1.12 -10.13 -15.55
N LEU A 127 0.00 -10.43 -16.23
CA LEU A 127 -1.18 -9.58 -16.23
C LEU A 127 -1.80 -9.49 -14.83
N PHE A 128 -1.92 -10.61 -14.13
CA PHE A 128 -2.43 -10.65 -12.76
C PHE A 128 -1.58 -9.81 -11.81
N LEU A 129 -0.26 -9.97 -11.83
CA LEU A 129 0.66 -9.18 -11.00
C LEU A 129 0.62 -7.68 -11.34
N SER A 130 0.46 -7.34 -12.62
CA SER A 130 0.33 -5.96 -13.07
C SER A 130 -0.97 -5.31 -12.57
N LEU A 131 -2.11 -6.00 -12.72
CA LEU A 131 -3.40 -5.52 -12.21
C LEU A 131 -3.40 -5.38 -10.69
N PHE A 132 -2.77 -6.33 -9.98
CA PHE A 132 -2.62 -6.26 -8.53
C PHE A 132 -1.79 -5.04 -8.11
N SER A 133 -0.66 -4.81 -8.77
CA SER A 133 0.20 -3.64 -8.49
C SER A 133 -0.50 -2.33 -8.81
N PHE A 134 -1.29 -2.28 -9.89
CA PHE A 134 -2.09 -1.11 -10.26
C PHE A 134 -3.20 -0.84 -9.22
N ALA A 135 -3.88 -1.88 -8.73
CA ALA A 135 -4.87 -1.72 -7.67
C ALA A 135 -4.23 -1.20 -6.38
N GLY A 136 -3.05 -1.69 -6.00
CA GLY A 136 -2.28 -1.17 -4.87
C GLY A 136 -1.92 0.30 -5.05
N LEU A 137 -1.46 0.70 -6.24
CA LEU A 137 -1.16 2.10 -6.56
C LEU A 137 -2.39 3.00 -6.41
N LEU A 138 -3.56 2.60 -6.93
CA LEU A 138 -4.78 3.41 -6.81
C LEU A 138 -5.20 3.67 -5.35
N ARG A 139 -4.75 2.82 -4.43
CA ARG A 139 -5.09 2.88 -2.99
C ARG A 139 -4.04 3.63 -2.18
N THR A 140 -2.77 3.54 -2.56
CA THR A 140 -1.67 4.22 -1.86
C THR A 140 -1.42 5.64 -2.39
N LEU A 141 -1.67 5.88 -3.69
CA LEU A 141 -1.37 7.14 -4.36
C LEU A 141 -2.14 8.35 -3.79
N PRO A 142 -3.45 8.27 -3.49
CA PRO A 142 -4.17 9.42 -2.93
C PRO A 142 -3.62 9.83 -1.56
N LEU A 143 -3.26 8.86 -0.71
CA LEU A 143 -2.64 9.12 0.59
C LEU A 143 -1.23 9.73 0.42
N LEU A 144 -0.44 9.20 -0.52
CA LEU A 144 0.88 9.74 -0.84
C LEU A 144 0.80 11.21 -1.29
N LEU A 145 -0.10 11.53 -2.22
CA LEU A 145 -0.31 12.90 -2.69
C LEU A 145 -0.79 13.83 -1.58
N HIS A 146 -1.68 13.35 -0.72
CA HIS A 146 -2.14 14.10 0.44
C HIS A 146 -0.99 14.39 1.42
N ASN A 147 -0.19 13.38 1.76
CA ASN A 147 0.98 13.53 2.63
C ASN A 147 2.03 14.46 2.03
N MET A 148 2.28 14.39 0.72
CA MET A 148 3.21 15.28 0.02
C MET A 148 2.75 16.74 0.02
N GLY A 149 1.44 16.99 -0.01
CA GLY A 149 0.88 18.35 0.00
C GLY A 149 0.72 18.96 1.39
N THR A 150 0.70 18.14 2.44
CA THR A 150 0.38 18.56 3.82
C THR A 150 1.55 18.48 4.79
N MET A 151 2.52 17.59 4.56
CA MET A 151 3.69 17.43 5.42
C MET A 151 4.89 18.20 4.89
N THR A 152 5.78 18.59 5.79
CA THR A 152 7.07 19.19 5.41
C THR A 152 8.02 18.13 4.83
N SER A 153 9.02 18.54 4.03
CA SER A 153 10.00 17.62 3.43
C SER A 153 10.70 16.75 4.47
N ASP A 154 11.07 17.32 5.61
CA ASP A 154 11.73 16.60 6.70
C ASP A 154 10.84 15.51 7.30
N GLU A 155 9.53 15.75 7.35
CA GLU A 155 8.56 14.78 7.85
C GLU A 155 8.26 13.68 6.84
N ILE A 156 8.42 13.95 5.55
CA ILE A 156 8.26 12.94 4.49
C ILE A 156 9.48 12.00 4.47
N PHE A 157 10.69 12.54 4.66
CA PHE A 157 11.93 11.75 4.59
C PHE A 157 12.34 11.12 5.93
N CYS A 158 12.10 11.80 7.05
CA CYS A 158 12.53 11.37 8.38
C CYS A 158 11.36 11.05 9.31
N GLY A 159 10.12 11.08 8.81
CA GLY A 159 8.94 10.74 9.60
C GLY A 159 8.74 9.24 9.79
N ASP A 160 7.97 8.89 10.81
CA ASP A 160 7.60 7.50 11.08
C ASP A 160 6.71 6.94 9.97
N ALA A 161 7.20 5.91 9.28
CA ALA A 161 6.47 5.24 8.20
C ALA A 161 5.11 4.68 8.63
N GLU A 162 4.96 4.36 9.93
CA GLU A 162 3.71 3.90 10.53
C GLU A 162 2.58 4.93 10.47
N ILE A 163 2.93 6.21 10.64
CA ILE A 163 1.98 7.33 10.57
C ILE A 163 1.59 7.59 9.11
N MET A 164 2.57 7.50 8.21
CA MET A 164 2.37 7.88 6.81
C MET A 164 1.64 6.82 5.99
N PHE A 165 1.97 5.54 6.20
CA PHE A 165 1.58 4.46 5.30
C PHE A 165 1.28 3.13 6.02
N GLY A 166 1.76 2.94 7.25
CA GLY A 166 1.67 1.66 7.96
C GLY A 166 0.35 1.38 8.66
N SER A 167 -0.64 2.28 8.59
CA SER A 167 -1.90 2.16 9.34
C SER A 167 -3.13 2.28 8.43
N GLY A 168 -4.27 1.78 8.90
CA GLY A 168 -5.56 1.90 8.23
C GLY A 168 -5.68 1.11 6.94
N SER A 169 -6.55 1.59 6.03
CA SER A 169 -6.79 0.95 4.74
C SER A 169 -5.52 0.88 3.88
N THR A 170 -4.70 1.93 3.87
CA THR A 170 -3.47 1.97 3.07
C THR A 170 -2.41 1.01 3.61
N GLY A 171 -2.30 0.86 4.93
CA GLY A 171 -1.40 -0.14 5.55
C GLY A 171 -1.72 -1.57 5.13
N TYR A 172 -3.01 -1.91 4.99
CA TYR A 172 -3.43 -3.21 4.47
C TYR A 172 -2.96 -3.45 3.02
N TRP A 173 -3.12 -2.47 2.13
CA TRP A 173 -2.69 -2.61 0.74
C TRP A 173 -1.17 -2.71 0.59
N ILE A 174 -0.42 -2.00 1.43
CA ILE A 174 1.04 -2.09 1.47
C ILE A 174 1.47 -3.45 1.97
N PHE A 175 0.81 -3.97 3.01
CA PHE A 175 1.05 -5.32 3.48
C PHE A 175 0.75 -6.36 2.38
N ALA A 176 -0.39 -6.24 1.69
CA ALA A 176 -0.74 -7.12 0.58
C ALA A 176 0.32 -7.05 -0.54
N PHE A 177 0.88 -5.86 -0.80
CA PHE A 177 1.97 -5.66 -1.75
C PHE A 177 3.29 -6.31 -1.29
N VAL A 178 3.61 -6.29 0.01
CA VAL A 178 4.74 -7.06 0.55
C VAL A 178 4.50 -8.56 0.35
N PHE A 179 3.28 -9.03 0.60
CA PHE A 179 2.90 -10.42 0.41
C PHE A 179 2.92 -10.86 -1.06
N SER A 180 2.73 -9.95 -2.02
CA SER A 180 2.83 -10.30 -3.45
C SER A 180 4.25 -10.63 -3.91
N LYS A 181 5.28 -10.37 -3.10
CA LYS A 181 6.64 -10.88 -3.37
C LYS A 181 6.73 -12.40 -3.36
N ILE A 182 5.89 -13.07 -2.59
CA ILE A 182 5.83 -14.55 -2.56
C ILE A 182 5.39 -15.11 -3.93
N PRO A 183 4.26 -14.67 -4.53
CA PRO A 183 3.90 -15.11 -5.87
C PRO A 183 4.89 -14.63 -6.95
N GLU A 184 5.59 -13.51 -6.80
CA GLU A 184 6.66 -13.13 -7.74
C GLU A 184 7.77 -14.22 -7.85
N LEU A 185 8.01 -15.01 -6.79
CA LEU A 185 8.95 -16.15 -6.83
C LEU A 185 8.53 -17.25 -7.83
N LEU A 186 7.24 -17.33 -8.16
CA LEU A 186 6.71 -18.28 -9.15
C LEU A 186 7.14 -17.92 -10.58
N ASP A 187 7.63 -16.71 -10.85
CA ASP A 187 8.21 -16.38 -12.16
C ASP A 187 9.43 -17.26 -12.46
N THR A 188 10.26 -17.51 -11.46
CA THR A 188 11.41 -18.41 -11.62
C THR A 188 10.98 -19.86 -11.84
N PHE A 189 9.84 -20.29 -11.28
CA PHE A 189 9.26 -21.62 -11.57
C PHE A 189 9.00 -21.78 -13.06
N PHE A 190 8.31 -20.81 -13.68
CA PHE A 190 8.03 -20.85 -15.11
C PHE A 190 9.32 -20.82 -15.94
N LEU A 191 10.35 -20.07 -15.53
CA LEU A 191 11.65 -20.09 -16.20
C LEU A 191 12.32 -21.46 -16.17
N VAL A 192 12.31 -22.15 -15.02
CA VAL A 192 12.86 -23.51 -14.87
C VAL A 192 12.14 -24.50 -15.78
N VAL A 193 10.81 -24.44 -15.83
CA VAL A 193 9.96 -25.31 -16.66
C VAL A 193 10.17 -25.05 -18.17
N HIS A 194 10.50 -23.81 -18.55
CA HIS A 194 10.86 -23.46 -19.93
C HIS A 194 12.32 -23.73 -20.27
N LYS A 195 13.15 -24.20 -19.31
CA LYS A 195 14.61 -24.34 -19.45
C LYS A 195 15.32 -23.05 -19.87
N LYS A 196 14.78 -21.90 -19.49
CA LYS A 196 15.46 -20.62 -19.73
C LYS A 196 16.59 -20.44 -18.72
N PRO A 197 17.73 -19.82 -19.11
CA PRO A 197 18.80 -19.56 -18.16
C PRO A 197 18.29 -18.58 -17.09
N ILE A 198 18.53 -18.93 -15.82
CA ILE A 198 18.27 -18.03 -14.70
C ILE A 198 19.49 -17.12 -14.57
N ILE A 199 19.32 -15.83 -14.86
CA ILE A 199 20.40 -14.83 -14.74
C ILE A 199 20.66 -14.59 -13.25
N PHE A 200 21.93 -14.39 -12.87
CA PHE A 200 22.33 -14.17 -11.47
C PHE A 200 21.54 -13.04 -10.79
N LEU A 201 21.33 -11.93 -11.51
CA LEU A 201 20.60 -10.77 -11.01
C LEU A 201 19.14 -11.10 -10.63
N HIS A 202 18.47 -11.98 -11.39
CA HIS A 202 17.06 -12.28 -11.20
C HIS A 202 16.82 -13.03 -9.88
N TRP A 203 17.54 -14.12 -9.64
CA TRP A 203 17.34 -14.89 -8.41
C TRP A 203 17.92 -14.17 -7.17
N TYR A 204 18.96 -13.33 -7.34
CA TYR A 204 19.47 -12.50 -6.24
C TYR A 204 18.44 -11.45 -5.81
N HIS A 205 17.88 -10.70 -6.75
CA HIS A 205 16.83 -9.70 -6.47
C HIS A 205 15.58 -10.30 -5.83
N HIS A 206 15.23 -11.53 -6.17
CA HIS A 206 14.07 -12.20 -5.57
C HIS A 206 14.33 -12.73 -4.14
N ILE A 207 15.59 -12.85 -3.72
CA ILE A 207 15.96 -13.33 -2.39
C ILE A 207 16.18 -12.19 -1.38
N THR A 208 16.72 -11.06 -1.84
CA THR A 208 16.98 -9.85 -1.02
C THR A 208 15.74 -9.02 -0.80
#